data_AF-A0A349KIA5-F1
#
_entry.id   AF-A0A349KIA5-F1
#
_cell.length_a   1.000
_cell.length_b   1.000
_cell.length_c   1.000
_cell.angle_alpha   90.00
_cell.angle_beta   90.00
_cell.angle_gamma   90.00
#
_symmetry.space_group_name_H-M   'P 1'
#
loop_
_entity.id
_entity.type
_entity.pdbx_description
1 polymer ?
#
loop_
_entity_poly.entity_id
_entity_poly.type
_entity_poly.pdbx_seq_one_letter_code
_entity_poly.pdbx_strand_id
1 'polypeptide(L)'
;MGKLTGFKEFDRETEPYRDAMERVIDFEEIYTKHNDQRLATQGARCMDCGVPFCQSDEGCPVYNLIPEWNDMVYQGRWKQALERLHKTNNFPEFTGRVCPAPCEGACVLGVNEPAVTIKNIECAIIDKGFDEGWVVANPPVTRSGKKIAIVGSGPAGLAAAAQLNHAGHEVTVYERDDRIGGLLMYGIPNMKL
;
A
#
# COMPACT_ATOMS: atom_id res chain seq x y z
N MET A 1 8.36 -10.75 -14.94
CA MET A 1 8.13 -10.26 -13.57
C MET A 1 8.12 -11.44 -12.61
N GLY A 2 8.79 -11.36 -11.47
CA GLY A 2 8.92 -12.48 -10.53
C GLY A 2 9.82 -13.60 -11.04
N LYS A 3 9.80 -14.76 -10.36
CA LYS A 3 10.50 -15.98 -10.80
C LYS A 3 9.51 -16.82 -11.61
N LEU A 4 9.89 -17.22 -12.83
CA LEU A 4 9.00 -17.95 -13.76
C LEU A 4 8.31 -19.18 -13.13
N THR A 5 8.98 -19.84 -12.19
CA THR A 5 8.50 -21.02 -11.46
C THR A 5 8.31 -20.77 -9.96
N GLY A 6 8.42 -19.53 -9.48
CA GLY A 6 8.42 -19.21 -8.04
C GLY A 6 7.15 -19.68 -7.33
N PHE A 7 6.00 -19.59 -7.97
CA PHE A 7 4.73 -20.08 -7.42
C PHE A 7 4.63 -21.60 -7.27
N LYS A 8 5.54 -22.37 -7.91
CA LYS A 8 5.64 -23.83 -7.76
C LYS A 8 6.67 -24.24 -6.71
N GLU A 9 7.57 -23.34 -6.35
CA GLU A 9 8.74 -23.65 -5.51
C GLU A 9 8.60 -23.16 -4.08
N PHE A 10 7.80 -22.11 -3.88
CA PHE A 10 7.65 -21.46 -2.58
C PHE A 10 6.20 -21.54 -2.14
N ASP A 11 5.96 -21.82 -0.87
CA ASP A 11 4.64 -21.75 -0.25
C ASP A 11 4.23 -20.31 0.10
N ARG A 12 2.94 -20.08 0.31
CA ARG A 12 2.42 -18.75 0.64
C ARG A 12 2.67 -18.53 2.11
N GLU A 13 3.39 -17.47 2.42
CA GLU A 13 3.66 -17.04 3.79
C GLU A 13 3.23 -15.59 3.94
N THR A 14 2.26 -15.36 4.82
CA THR A 14 1.84 -14.02 5.25
C THR A 14 2.67 -13.56 6.44
N GLU A 15 2.82 -12.26 6.62
CA GLU A 15 3.44 -11.76 7.84
C GLU A 15 2.62 -12.19 9.08
N PRO A 16 3.25 -12.83 10.07
CA PRO A 16 2.53 -13.34 11.22
C PRO A 16 2.05 -12.19 12.10
N TYR A 17 1.05 -12.49 12.91
CA TYR A 17 0.66 -11.61 13.99
C TYR A 17 1.61 -11.75 15.17
N ARG A 18 1.70 -10.69 15.99
CA ARG A 18 2.23 -10.76 17.36
C ARG A 18 1.50 -11.83 18.16
N ASP A 19 2.15 -12.34 19.20
CA ASP A 19 1.58 -13.35 20.07
C ASP A 19 0.22 -12.89 20.64
N ALA A 20 -0.73 -13.82 20.70
CA ALA A 20 -2.09 -13.48 21.09
C ALA A 20 -2.19 -12.97 22.55
N MET A 21 -1.33 -13.48 23.44
CA MET A 21 -1.28 -13.08 24.85
C MET A 21 -0.58 -11.73 25.03
N GLU A 22 0.34 -11.37 24.14
CA GLU A 22 0.98 -10.04 24.14
C GLU A 22 0.02 -8.98 23.60
N ARG A 23 -0.61 -9.21 22.44
CA ARG A 23 -1.42 -8.17 21.77
C ARG A 23 -2.81 -7.95 22.38
N VAL A 24 -3.24 -8.76 23.35
CA VAL A 24 -4.54 -8.59 24.04
C VAL A 24 -4.49 -7.55 25.16
N ILE A 25 -3.28 -7.20 25.63
CA ILE A 25 -3.07 -6.28 26.75
C ILE A 25 -2.63 -4.87 26.31
N ASP A 26 -2.46 -4.63 25.01
CA ASP A 26 -2.07 -3.34 24.44
C ASP A 26 -2.89 -2.99 23.19
N PHE A 27 -2.62 -1.82 22.61
CA PHE A 27 -3.21 -1.36 21.34
C PHE A 27 -2.14 -1.12 20.27
N GLU A 28 -0.98 -1.77 20.38
CA GLU A 28 0.09 -1.69 19.36
C GLU A 28 -0.28 -2.53 18.13
N GLU A 29 0.39 -2.27 17.01
CA GLU A 29 0.13 -2.93 15.72
C GLU A 29 0.17 -4.46 15.83
N ILE A 30 -0.82 -5.16 15.27
CA ILE A 30 -0.92 -6.62 15.40
C ILE A 30 0.11 -7.40 14.57
N TYR A 31 0.71 -6.79 13.55
CA TYR A 31 1.67 -7.46 12.67
C TYR A 31 3.07 -7.46 13.28
N THR A 32 3.85 -8.51 12.98
CA THR A 32 5.29 -8.48 13.26
C THR A 32 6.02 -7.59 12.27
N LYS A 33 7.29 -7.29 12.56
CA LYS A 33 8.18 -6.63 11.61
C LYS A 33 8.30 -7.43 10.32
N HIS A 34 8.39 -6.71 9.21
CA HIS A 34 8.57 -7.27 7.88
C HIS A 34 9.86 -8.09 7.76
N ASN A 35 9.79 -9.20 7.03
CA ASN A 35 10.95 -10.00 6.66
C ASN A 35 11.23 -9.86 5.16
N ASP A 36 12.23 -9.04 4.81
CA ASP A 36 12.60 -8.75 3.42
C ASP A 36 12.84 -10.01 2.58
N GLN A 37 13.47 -11.05 3.14
CA GLN A 37 13.75 -12.29 2.42
C GLN A 37 12.47 -13.06 2.13
N ARG A 38 11.56 -13.16 3.10
CA ARG A 38 10.22 -13.74 2.90
C ARG A 38 9.44 -12.95 1.86
N LEU A 39 9.42 -11.63 1.95
CA LEU A 39 8.68 -10.77 1.04
C LEU A 39 9.23 -10.86 -0.39
N ALA A 40 10.55 -10.96 -0.57
CA ALA A 40 11.16 -11.24 -1.86
C ALA A 40 10.68 -12.59 -2.43
N THR A 41 10.65 -13.63 -1.59
CA THR A 41 10.10 -14.96 -1.95
C THR A 41 8.62 -14.87 -2.34
N GLN A 42 7.81 -14.12 -1.59
CA GLN A 42 6.39 -13.94 -1.92
C GLN A 42 6.19 -13.14 -3.20
N GLY A 43 6.99 -12.10 -3.45
CA GLY A 43 7.02 -11.38 -4.72
C GLY A 43 7.40 -12.29 -5.91
N ALA A 44 8.29 -13.25 -5.68
CA ALA A 44 8.70 -14.24 -6.67
C ALA A 44 7.56 -15.18 -7.12
N ARG A 45 6.50 -15.34 -6.31
CA ARG A 45 5.30 -16.13 -6.67
C ARG A 45 4.42 -15.46 -7.72
N CYS A 46 4.66 -14.19 -8.07
CA CYS A 46 3.90 -13.54 -9.15
C CYS A 46 4.12 -14.26 -10.49
N MET A 47 3.03 -14.63 -11.17
CA MET A 47 3.08 -15.43 -12.40
C MET A 47 3.33 -14.63 -13.69
N ASP A 48 3.51 -13.30 -13.60
CA ASP A 48 3.64 -12.43 -14.77
C ASP A 48 2.48 -12.60 -15.77
N CYS A 49 1.25 -12.58 -15.26
CA CYS A 49 0.05 -12.85 -16.05
C CYS A 49 -0.07 -11.87 -17.23
N GLY A 50 -0.32 -12.38 -18.44
CA GLY A 50 -0.55 -11.55 -19.62
C GLY A 50 -1.72 -10.57 -19.46
N VAL A 51 -2.74 -10.96 -18.70
CA VAL A 51 -3.81 -10.07 -18.21
C VAL A 51 -3.78 -10.09 -16.67
N PRO A 52 -3.24 -9.04 -16.01
CA PRO A 52 -3.11 -9.03 -14.57
C PRO A 52 -4.43 -8.60 -13.90
N PHE A 53 -5.32 -9.56 -13.62
CA PHE A 53 -6.60 -9.31 -12.96
C PHE A 53 -6.48 -8.65 -11.58
N CYS A 54 -5.34 -8.78 -10.90
CA CYS A 54 -5.09 -8.05 -9.66
C CYS A 54 -5.08 -6.52 -9.86
N GLN A 55 -4.83 -6.03 -11.09
CA GLN A 55 -4.87 -4.62 -11.48
C GLN A 55 -6.19 -4.20 -12.17
N SER A 56 -7.19 -5.08 -12.29
CA SER A 56 -8.45 -4.77 -12.99
C SER A 56 -9.54 -4.27 -12.03
N ASP A 57 -10.73 -3.98 -12.57
CA ASP A 57 -11.92 -3.54 -11.80
C ASP A 57 -12.29 -4.51 -10.66
N GLU A 58 -12.05 -5.80 -10.86
CA GLU A 58 -12.31 -6.85 -9.87
C GLU A 58 -11.17 -7.01 -8.85
N GLY A 59 -10.03 -6.37 -9.10
CA GLY A 59 -8.82 -6.42 -8.30
C GLY A 59 -8.64 -5.15 -7.47
N CYS A 60 -7.65 -4.33 -7.82
CA CYS A 60 -7.31 -3.13 -7.07
C CYS A 60 -8.13 -1.92 -7.54
N PRO A 61 -8.95 -1.27 -6.68
CA PRO A 61 -9.77 -0.12 -7.08
C PRO A 61 -8.98 1.12 -7.55
N VAL A 62 -7.70 1.22 -7.19
CA VAL A 62 -6.80 2.29 -7.66
C VAL A 62 -5.90 1.85 -8.82
N TYR A 63 -6.18 0.68 -9.41
CA TYR A 63 -5.43 0.11 -10.53
C TYR A 63 -3.91 0.06 -10.25
N ASN A 64 -3.53 -0.31 -9.01
CA ASN A 64 -2.13 -0.36 -8.61
C ASN A 64 -1.32 -1.26 -9.55
N LEU A 65 -0.06 -0.89 -9.77
CA LEU A 65 0.84 -1.54 -10.72
C LEU A 65 1.52 -2.78 -10.11
N ILE A 66 0.70 -3.70 -9.59
CA ILE A 66 1.07 -4.78 -8.66
C ILE A 66 2.20 -5.68 -9.15
N PRO A 67 2.09 -6.36 -10.31
CA PRO A 67 3.17 -7.15 -10.88
C PRO A 67 4.53 -6.45 -10.90
N GLU A 68 4.57 -5.14 -11.16
CA GLU A 68 5.82 -4.41 -11.33
C GLU A 68 6.54 -4.19 -9.99
N TRP A 69 5.83 -3.70 -8.97
CA TRP A 69 6.46 -3.51 -7.67
C TRP A 69 6.70 -4.85 -6.95
N ASN A 70 5.93 -5.91 -7.23
CA ASN A 70 6.24 -7.26 -6.77
C ASN A 70 7.58 -7.75 -7.32
N ASP A 71 7.81 -7.56 -8.63
CA ASP A 71 9.08 -7.90 -9.27
C ASP A 71 10.24 -7.06 -8.74
N MET A 72 10.02 -5.77 -8.48
CA MET A 72 11.02 -4.90 -7.88
C MET A 72 11.40 -5.36 -6.48
N VAL A 73 10.43 -5.74 -5.64
CA VAL A 73 10.68 -6.30 -4.30
C VAL A 73 11.44 -7.62 -4.38
N TYR A 74 11.04 -8.52 -5.28
CA TYR A 74 11.77 -9.77 -5.54
C TYR A 74 13.25 -9.52 -5.90
N GLN A 75 13.53 -8.47 -6.67
CA GLN A 75 14.88 -8.09 -7.07
C GLN A 75 15.60 -7.19 -6.04
N GLY A 76 15.01 -6.93 -4.87
CA GLY A 76 15.57 -6.04 -3.84
C GLY A 76 15.58 -4.55 -4.21
N ARG A 77 14.85 -4.15 -5.25
CA ARG A 77 14.77 -2.77 -5.77
C ARG A 77 13.68 -1.95 -5.05
N TRP A 78 13.76 -1.90 -3.73
CA TRP A 78 12.73 -1.32 -2.85
C TRP A 78 12.38 0.14 -3.16
N LYS A 79 13.38 1.00 -3.40
CA LYS A 79 13.13 2.41 -3.71
C LYS A 79 12.34 2.58 -5.01
N GLN A 80 12.66 1.79 -6.03
CA GLN A 80 11.92 1.79 -7.30
C GLN A 80 10.49 1.24 -7.11
N ALA A 81 10.33 0.23 -6.25
CA ALA A 81 9.02 -0.30 -5.89
C ALA A 81 8.15 0.79 -5.24
N LEU A 82 8.71 1.58 -4.33
CA LEU A 82 8.04 2.73 -3.70
C LEU A 82 7.64 3.81 -4.72
N GLU A 83 8.57 4.22 -5.57
CA GLU A 83 8.30 5.19 -6.65
C GLU A 83 7.18 4.69 -7.56
N ARG A 84 7.13 3.38 -7.84
CA ARG A 84 6.10 2.76 -8.66
C ARG A 84 4.75 2.68 -7.95
N LEU A 85 4.74 2.33 -6.67
CA LEU A 85 3.54 2.27 -5.83
C LEU A 85 2.86 3.64 -5.71
N HIS A 86 3.63 4.71 -5.52
CA HIS A 86 3.11 6.09 -5.46
C HIS A 86 2.59 6.64 -6.79
N LYS A 87 2.73 5.94 -7.92
CA LYS A 87 2.13 6.38 -9.19
C LYS A 87 0.61 6.34 -9.18
N THR A 88 0.04 5.43 -8.39
CA THR A 88 -1.40 5.13 -8.38
C THR A 88 -2.00 5.29 -7.00
N ASN A 89 -1.22 5.08 -5.93
CA ASN A 89 -1.71 5.18 -4.56
C ASN A 89 -1.09 6.36 -3.80
N ASN A 90 -1.94 7.27 -3.34
CA ASN A 90 -1.52 8.38 -2.49
C ASN A 90 -1.09 7.94 -1.09
N PHE A 91 -1.68 6.86 -0.56
CA PHE A 91 -1.52 6.47 0.84
C PHE A 91 -1.38 4.95 1.04
N PRO A 92 -0.31 4.36 0.51
CA PRO A 92 -0.01 2.93 0.71
C PRO A 92 0.08 2.51 2.18
N GLU A 93 0.40 3.44 3.10
CA GLU A 93 0.56 3.17 4.54
C GLU A 93 -0.71 2.65 5.20
N PHE A 94 -1.88 3.16 4.83
CA PHE A 94 -3.15 2.68 5.38
C PHE A 94 -3.81 1.65 4.47
N THR A 95 -3.68 1.74 3.15
CA THR A 95 -4.24 0.70 2.27
C THR A 95 -3.54 -0.63 2.49
N GLY A 96 -2.22 -0.65 2.66
CA GLY A 96 -1.44 -1.85 2.99
C GLY A 96 -1.83 -2.49 4.33
N ARG A 97 -2.45 -1.74 5.25
CA ARG A 97 -2.89 -2.22 6.57
C ARG A 97 -4.36 -2.62 6.61
N VAL A 98 -5.25 -1.78 6.07
CA VAL A 98 -6.70 -1.89 6.29
C VAL A 98 -7.47 -2.42 5.10
N CYS A 99 -6.88 -2.44 3.90
CA CYS A 99 -7.53 -2.96 2.71
C CYS A 99 -7.93 -4.44 2.90
N PRO A 100 -9.12 -4.87 2.43
CA PRO A 100 -9.52 -6.27 2.43
C PRO A 100 -8.82 -7.11 1.34
N ALA A 101 -7.85 -6.52 0.62
CA ALA A 101 -7.05 -7.15 -0.42
C ALA A 101 -7.85 -7.82 -1.56
N PRO A 102 -8.78 -7.10 -2.24
CA PRO A 102 -9.50 -7.63 -3.39
C PRO A 102 -8.56 -8.04 -4.53
N CYS A 103 -7.40 -7.38 -4.64
CA CYS A 103 -6.32 -7.76 -5.55
C CYS A 103 -5.77 -9.18 -5.32
N GLU A 104 -5.77 -9.68 -4.08
CA GLU A 104 -5.41 -11.07 -3.77
C GLU A 104 -6.54 -12.03 -4.15
N GLY A 105 -7.79 -11.62 -3.97
CA GLY A 105 -8.97 -12.37 -4.42
C GLY A 105 -9.05 -12.51 -5.95
N ALA A 106 -8.65 -11.48 -6.69
CA ALA A 106 -8.57 -11.48 -8.15
C ALA A 106 -7.27 -12.08 -8.71
N CYS A 107 -6.36 -12.55 -7.86
CA CYS A 107 -5.09 -13.09 -8.30
C CYS A 107 -5.31 -14.39 -9.10
N VAL A 108 -4.80 -14.46 -10.34
CA VAL A 108 -4.93 -15.65 -11.21
C VAL A 108 -4.33 -16.90 -10.54
N LEU A 109 -3.29 -16.74 -9.72
CA LEU A 109 -2.70 -17.85 -8.98
C LEU A 109 -3.73 -18.48 -8.03
N GLY A 110 -4.59 -17.63 -7.43
CA GLY A 110 -5.69 -17.97 -6.54
C GLY A 110 -6.70 -18.99 -7.08
N VAL A 111 -6.70 -19.25 -8.39
CA VAL A 111 -7.54 -20.28 -9.01
C VAL A 111 -7.07 -21.70 -8.66
N ASN A 112 -5.76 -21.91 -8.54
CA ASN A 112 -5.17 -23.25 -8.34
C ASN A 112 -4.34 -23.36 -7.05
N GLU A 113 -3.78 -22.25 -6.58
CA GLU A 113 -2.85 -22.17 -5.45
C GLU A 113 -3.13 -20.89 -4.64
N PRO A 114 -2.67 -20.77 -3.39
CA PRO A 114 -2.86 -19.53 -2.63
C PRO A 114 -2.28 -18.29 -3.35
N ALA A 115 -2.99 -17.16 -3.30
CA ALA A 115 -2.59 -15.93 -3.97
C ALA A 115 -1.24 -15.37 -3.49
N VAL A 116 -0.64 -14.49 -4.29
CA VAL A 116 0.51 -13.67 -3.86
C VAL A 116 0.09 -12.78 -2.68
N THR A 117 0.95 -12.59 -1.68
CA THR A 117 0.68 -11.71 -0.52
C THR A 117 0.87 -10.23 -0.87
N ILE A 118 0.10 -9.75 -1.84
CA ILE A 118 0.14 -8.40 -2.41
C ILE A 118 0.05 -7.34 -1.31
N LYS A 119 -0.86 -7.52 -0.34
CA LYS A 119 -1.07 -6.57 0.75
C LYS A 119 0.15 -6.46 1.68
N ASN A 120 0.78 -7.58 2.02
CA ASN A 120 1.99 -7.56 2.87
C ASN A 120 3.15 -6.85 2.16
N ILE A 121 3.31 -7.08 0.86
CA ILE A 121 4.35 -6.44 0.06
C ILE A 121 4.08 -4.92 -0.07
N GLU A 122 2.84 -4.49 -0.31
CA GLU A 122 2.46 -3.07 -0.31
C GLU A 122 2.82 -2.38 1.01
N CYS A 123 2.44 -2.99 2.14
CA CYS A 123 2.72 -2.48 3.47
C CYS A 123 4.24 -2.36 3.74
N ALA A 124 5.01 -3.38 3.36
CA ALA A 124 6.45 -3.38 3.55
C ALA A 124 7.18 -2.33 2.71
N ILE A 125 6.73 -2.09 1.46
CA ILE A 125 7.33 -1.08 0.58
C ILE A 125 7.24 0.31 1.24
N ILE A 126 6.07 0.68 1.74
CA ILE A 126 5.86 2.00 2.33
C ILE A 126 6.54 2.16 3.69
N ASP A 127 6.49 1.14 4.55
CA ASP A 127 7.17 1.17 5.85
C ASP A 127 8.68 1.34 5.67
N LYS A 128 9.28 0.56 4.76
CA LYS A 128 10.69 0.72 4.42
C LYS A 128 10.99 2.10 3.81
N GLY A 129 10.06 2.64 3.02
CA GLY A 129 10.16 3.99 2.48
C GLY A 129 10.23 5.08 3.55
N PHE A 130 9.49 4.94 4.64
CA PHE A 130 9.58 5.83 5.79
C PHE A 130 10.87 5.62 6.58
N ASP A 131 11.23 4.37 6.88
CA ASP A 131 12.44 4.03 7.65
C ASP A 131 13.72 4.53 6.97
N GLU A 132 13.80 4.44 5.64
CA GLU A 132 14.93 4.88 4.84
C GLU A 132 14.87 6.37 4.47
N GLY A 133 13.82 7.09 4.88
CA GLY A 133 13.62 8.51 4.60
C GLY A 133 13.38 8.84 3.12
N TRP A 134 12.86 7.90 2.34
CA TRP A 134 12.54 8.09 0.91
C TRP A 134 11.18 8.77 0.70
N VAL A 135 10.27 8.66 1.66
CA VAL A 135 8.99 9.36 1.64
C VAL A 135 9.21 10.83 2.00
N VAL A 136 9.30 11.66 0.98
CA VAL A 136 9.53 13.10 1.11
C VAL A 136 8.43 13.89 0.40
N ALA A 137 8.17 15.11 0.88
CA ALA A 137 7.24 16.00 0.23
C ALA A 137 7.70 16.34 -1.20
N ASN A 138 6.77 16.29 -2.15
CA ASN A 138 7.01 16.66 -3.54
C ASN A 138 6.14 17.87 -3.94
N PRO A 139 6.49 19.09 -3.47
CA PRO A 139 5.72 20.29 -3.78
C PRO A 139 5.80 20.65 -5.27
N PRO A 140 4.78 21.33 -5.82
CA PRO A 140 4.79 21.74 -7.22
C PRO A 140 5.89 22.77 -7.49
N VAL A 141 6.54 22.67 -8.64
CA VAL A 141 7.58 23.64 -9.08
C VAL A 141 6.96 25.02 -9.35
N THR A 142 5.73 25.05 -9.88
CA THR A 142 5.03 26.27 -10.24
C THR A 142 3.62 26.27 -9.64
N ARG A 143 3.20 27.40 -9.07
CA ARG A 143 1.83 27.58 -8.58
C ARG A 143 0.93 28.08 -9.70
N SER A 144 -0.28 27.52 -9.77
CA SER A 144 -1.27 27.89 -10.77
C SER A 144 -2.04 29.18 -10.43
N GLY A 145 -1.87 29.72 -9.22
CA GLY A 145 -2.65 30.85 -8.69
C GLY A 145 -4.11 30.55 -8.35
N LYS A 146 -4.58 29.30 -8.52
CA LYS A 146 -5.94 28.88 -8.17
C LYS A 146 -5.98 28.42 -6.72
N LYS A 147 -7.04 28.80 -6.00
CA LYS A 147 -7.30 28.43 -4.61
C LYS A 147 -8.46 27.44 -4.54
N ILE A 148 -8.28 26.35 -3.81
CA ILE A 148 -9.27 25.28 -3.66
C ILE A 148 -9.51 25.01 -2.18
N ALA A 149 -10.78 24.95 -1.80
CA ALA A 149 -11.20 24.51 -0.48
C ALA A 149 -11.69 23.06 -0.55
N ILE A 150 -11.20 22.23 0.36
CA ILE A 150 -11.66 20.84 0.57
C ILE A 150 -12.31 20.78 1.95
N VAL A 151 -13.51 20.21 2.04
CA VAL A 151 -14.23 20.03 3.31
C VAL A 151 -14.14 18.56 3.71
N GLY A 152 -13.49 18.30 4.84
CA GLY A 152 -13.20 16.98 5.39
C GLY A 152 -11.77 16.51 5.09
N SER A 153 -11.10 16.00 6.12
CA SER A 153 -9.71 15.49 6.08
C SER A 153 -9.61 13.96 6.10
N GLY A 154 -10.69 13.26 5.74
CA GLY A 154 -10.64 11.82 5.53
C GLY A 154 -9.80 11.43 4.30
N PRO A 155 -9.66 10.12 4.01
CA PRO A 155 -8.86 9.61 2.89
C PRO A 155 -9.15 10.30 1.55
N ALA A 156 -10.44 10.51 1.23
CA ALA A 156 -10.85 11.17 -0.01
C ALA A 156 -10.39 12.63 -0.08
N GLY A 157 -10.57 13.38 1.01
CA GLY A 157 -10.18 14.79 1.08
C GLY A 157 -8.67 14.98 1.00
N LEU A 158 -7.91 14.15 1.73
CA LEU A 158 -6.45 14.20 1.69
C LEU A 158 -5.88 13.74 0.33
N ALA A 159 -6.49 12.73 -0.31
CA ALA A 159 -6.06 12.28 -1.64
C ALA A 159 -6.29 13.38 -2.68
N ALA A 160 -7.48 13.99 -2.67
CA ALA A 160 -7.78 15.14 -3.52
C ALA A 160 -6.82 16.31 -3.25
N ALA A 161 -6.53 16.60 -1.97
CA ALA A 161 -5.60 17.65 -1.60
C ALA A 161 -4.19 17.40 -2.15
N ALA A 162 -3.68 16.18 -2.02
CA ALA A 162 -2.37 15.78 -2.53
C ALA A 162 -2.28 15.96 -4.05
N GLN A 163 -3.28 15.46 -4.80
CA GLN A 163 -3.31 15.56 -6.26
C GLN A 163 -3.42 17.02 -6.75
N LEU A 164 -4.30 17.82 -6.14
CA LEU A 164 -4.50 19.22 -6.51
C LEU A 164 -3.29 20.09 -6.14
N ASN A 165 -2.66 19.83 -4.99
CA ASN A 165 -1.42 20.50 -4.62
C ASN A 165 -0.29 20.13 -5.60
N HIS A 166 -0.17 18.86 -5.98
CA HIS A 166 0.81 18.43 -6.98
C HIS A 166 0.58 19.09 -8.36
N ALA A 167 -0.69 19.31 -8.74
CA ALA A 167 -1.06 20.06 -9.94
C ALA A 167 -0.79 21.58 -9.86
N GLY A 168 -0.25 22.07 -8.74
CA GLY A 168 0.14 23.47 -8.57
C GLY A 168 -0.90 24.37 -7.90
N HIS A 169 -2.05 23.83 -7.47
CA HIS A 169 -3.07 24.63 -6.79
C HIS A 169 -2.69 24.93 -5.34
N GLU A 170 -3.23 26.01 -4.79
CA GLU A 170 -3.21 26.27 -3.34
C GLU A 170 -4.45 25.64 -2.73
N VAL A 171 -4.24 24.65 -1.86
CA VAL A 171 -5.33 23.85 -1.28
C VAL A 171 -5.42 24.13 0.21
N THR A 172 -6.63 24.45 0.68
CA THR A 172 -6.95 24.52 2.11
C THR A 172 -7.94 23.41 2.44
N VAL A 173 -7.57 22.55 3.39
CA VAL A 173 -8.45 21.51 3.93
C VAL A 173 -9.09 22.03 5.20
N TYR A 174 -10.42 21.98 5.28
CA TYR A 174 -11.21 22.34 6.44
C TYR A 174 -11.70 21.07 7.10
N GLU A 175 -11.31 20.86 8.36
CA GLU A 175 -11.76 19.74 9.19
C GLU A 175 -12.59 20.28 10.36
N ARG A 176 -13.67 19.56 10.69
CA ARG A 176 -14.52 19.88 11.84
C ARG A 176 -13.89 19.37 13.13
N ASP A 177 -13.32 18.17 13.08
CA ASP A 177 -12.71 17.52 14.24
C ASP A 177 -11.33 18.16 14.57
N ASP A 178 -10.81 17.93 15.77
CA ASP A 178 -9.58 18.57 16.28
C ASP A 178 -8.29 17.99 15.67
N ARG A 179 -8.36 16.78 15.08
CA ARG A 179 -7.25 16.13 14.37
C ARG A 179 -7.68 15.70 12.98
N ILE A 180 -6.73 15.75 12.05
CA ILE A 180 -6.95 15.33 10.66
C ILE A 180 -7.00 13.80 10.52
N GLY A 181 -7.61 13.32 9.43
CA GLY A 181 -7.61 11.90 9.04
C GLY A 181 -9.00 11.24 9.06
N GLY A 182 -10.02 11.92 9.59
CA GLY A 182 -11.38 11.40 9.69
C GLY A 182 -11.42 10.04 10.42
N LEU A 183 -12.04 9.03 9.80
CA LEU A 183 -12.13 7.69 10.39
C LEU A 183 -10.78 6.96 10.49
N LEU A 184 -9.73 7.39 9.78
CA LEU A 184 -8.38 6.86 10.01
C LEU A 184 -7.87 7.23 11.41
N MET A 185 -8.27 8.41 11.91
CA MET A 185 -7.85 8.96 13.19
C MET A 185 -8.77 8.53 14.34
N TYR A 186 -10.09 8.51 14.09
CA TYR A 186 -11.10 8.30 15.14
C TYR A 186 -11.92 7.03 15.01
N GLY A 187 -11.77 6.27 13.92
CA GLY A 187 -12.58 5.09 13.63
C GLY A 187 -11.80 3.78 13.74
N ILE A 188 -10.68 3.67 13.01
CA ILE A 188 -9.88 2.44 12.96
C ILE A 188 -9.01 2.35 14.21
N PRO A 189 -9.07 1.26 15.00
CA PRO A 189 -8.24 1.12 16.18
C PRO A 189 -6.75 1.01 15.85
N ASN A 190 -5.89 1.60 16.70
CA ASN A 190 -4.43 1.64 16.51
C ASN A 190 -3.77 0.28 16.25
N MET A 191 -4.31 -0.79 16.83
CA MET A 191 -3.79 -2.14 16.61
C MET A 191 -3.90 -2.60 15.14
N LYS A 192 -4.74 -1.93 14.33
CA LYS A 192 -4.93 -2.20 12.89
C LYS A 192 -4.32 -1.12 11.98
N LEU A 193 -4.11 0.10 12.46
CA LEU A 193 -3.60 1.24 11.69
C LEU A 193 -2.75 2.17 12.56
#